data_AF-A0A2E1HLU9-F1
#
_entry.id   AF-A0A2E1HLU9-F1
#
_cell.length_a   1.000
_cell.length_b   1.000
_cell.length_c   1.000
_cell.angle_alpha   90.00
_cell.angle_beta   90.00
_cell.angle_gamma   90.00
#
_symmetry.space_group_name_H-M   'P 1'
#
loop_
_entity.id
_entity.type
_entity.pdbx_description
1 polymer ?
#
loop_
_entity_poly.entity_id
_entity_poly.type
_entity_poly.pdbx_seq_one_letter_code
_entity_poly.pdbx_strand_id
1 'polypeptide(L)'
;MEHRIEKNDEGVSPVIAVILMVAITVVLAAVLYVWAASFLEQGESAPIATFFVSEDSAGVYHVEVIKVSKQEDLLGFSFFLKDGTGSTYVGGNGFGEVAMQFQGGEEMGIDMTYNGDDDALTSRAGNVSDDDGSQFPVHFSDNDRDSKLSSGDQFLVYGPEGGPAQDGWKLDIQFDATGDIIGSAKLL
;
A
#
# COMPACT_ATOMS: atom_id res chain seq x y z
N MET A 1 -69.15 -45.83 -5.75
CA MET A 1 -68.98 -44.44 -5.27
C MET A 1 -67.60 -44.01 -5.71
N GLU A 2 -67.50 -43.24 -6.79
CA GLU A 2 -66.23 -42.74 -7.32
C GLU A 2 -66.02 -41.31 -6.83
N HIS A 3 -64.93 -41.08 -6.10
CA HIS A 3 -64.51 -39.74 -5.69
C HIS A 3 -63.70 -39.10 -6.83
N ARG A 4 -64.24 -38.07 -7.48
CA ARG A 4 -63.44 -37.13 -8.30
C ARG A 4 -62.73 -36.16 -7.36
N ILE A 5 -61.42 -36.02 -7.53
CA ILE A 5 -60.64 -34.97 -6.89
C ILE A 5 -60.74 -33.73 -7.80
N GLU A 6 -61.54 -32.75 -7.41
CA GLU A 6 -61.47 -31.41 -8.00
C GLU A 6 -60.22 -30.70 -7.48
N LYS A 7 -59.32 -30.29 -8.38
CA LYS A 7 -58.25 -29.36 -8.06
C LYS A 7 -58.81 -27.94 -8.17
N ASN A 8 -58.92 -27.24 -7.05
CA ASN A 8 -59.14 -25.80 -7.03
C ASN A 8 -57.83 -25.11 -7.45
N ASP A 9 -57.80 -24.56 -8.67
CA ASP A 9 -56.85 -23.51 -9.03
C ASP A 9 -57.45 -22.17 -8.61
N GLU A 10 -57.30 -21.85 -7.32
CA GLU A 10 -57.59 -20.52 -6.80
C GLU A 10 -56.52 -19.55 -7.30
N GLY A 11 -56.91 -18.64 -8.20
CA GLY A 11 -56.04 -17.59 -8.72
C GLY A 11 -55.57 -16.65 -7.61
N VAL A 12 -54.27 -16.41 -7.53
CA VAL A 12 -53.68 -15.41 -6.63
C VAL A 12 -54.32 -14.05 -6.95
N SER A 13 -54.94 -13.40 -5.95
CA SER A 13 -55.59 -12.10 -6.12
C SER A 13 -54.63 -11.09 -6.75
N PRO A 14 -55.06 -10.24 -7.70
CA PRO A 14 -54.18 -9.28 -8.39
C PRO A 14 -53.36 -8.40 -7.44
N VAL A 15 -53.96 -7.99 -6.31
CA VAL A 15 -53.28 -7.18 -5.29
C VAL A 15 -52.26 -8.00 -4.51
N ILE A 16 -52.61 -9.23 -4.16
CA ILE A 16 -51.72 -10.13 -3.41
C ILE A 16 -50.52 -10.52 -4.29
N ALA A 17 -50.74 -10.75 -5.58
CA ALA A 17 -49.68 -11.03 -6.54
C ALA A 17 -48.66 -9.89 -6.62
N VAL A 18 -49.13 -8.64 -6.64
CA VAL A 18 -48.24 -7.46 -6.67
C VAL A 18 -47.44 -7.34 -5.37
N ILE A 19 -48.08 -7.52 -4.21
CA ILE A 19 -47.37 -7.43 -2.91
C ILE A 19 -46.30 -8.51 -2.81
N LEU A 20 -46.60 -9.74 -3.21
CA LEU A 20 -45.63 -10.84 -3.20
C LEU A 20 -44.46 -10.60 -4.16
N MET A 21 -44.75 -10.08 -5.36
CA MET A 21 -43.72 -9.72 -6.35
C MET A 21 -42.79 -8.62 -5.83
N VAL A 22 -43.35 -7.57 -5.22
CA VAL A 22 -42.55 -6.48 -4.66
C VAL A 22 -41.76 -6.97 -3.44
N ALA A 23 -42.35 -7.83 -2.60
CA ALA A 23 -41.65 -8.38 -1.45
C ALA A 23 -40.42 -9.20 -1.86
N ILE A 24 -40.54 -10.06 -2.87
CA ILE A 24 -39.40 -10.87 -3.32
C ILE A 24 -38.33 -10.04 -4.01
N THR A 25 -38.69 -9.01 -4.79
CA THR A 25 -37.69 -8.16 -5.47
C THR A 25 -36.91 -7.34 -4.46
N VAL A 26 -37.56 -6.82 -3.42
CA VAL A 26 -36.87 -6.10 -2.33
C VAL A 26 -35.90 -7.02 -1.60
N VAL A 27 -36.33 -8.25 -1.29
CA VAL A 27 -35.46 -9.24 -0.64
C VAL A 27 -34.27 -9.61 -1.52
N LEU A 28 -34.50 -9.90 -2.80
CA LEU A 28 -33.44 -10.23 -3.75
C LEU A 28 -32.47 -9.07 -3.94
N ALA A 29 -32.97 -7.84 -4.07
CA ALA A 29 -32.13 -6.65 -4.17
C ALA A 29 -31.27 -6.43 -2.92
N ALA A 30 -31.84 -6.63 -1.73
CA ALA A 30 -31.10 -6.53 -0.47
C ALA A 30 -30.01 -7.61 -0.36
N VAL A 31 -30.31 -8.87 -0.71
CA VAL A 31 -29.34 -9.97 -0.72
C VAL A 31 -28.21 -9.70 -1.72
N LEU A 32 -28.56 -9.26 -2.94
CA LEU A 32 -27.58 -8.88 -3.96
C LEU A 32 -26.72 -7.70 -3.52
N TYR A 33 -27.28 -6.71 -2.83
CA TYR A 33 -26.52 -5.58 -2.31
C TYR A 33 -25.50 -6.02 -1.26
N VAL A 34 -25.89 -6.87 -0.30
CA VAL A 34 -24.98 -7.40 0.73
C VAL A 34 -23.87 -8.25 0.09
N TRP A 35 -24.19 -9.05 -0.92
CA TRP A 35 -23.21 -9.86 -1.64
C TRP A 35 -22.26 -9.01 -2.49
N ALA A 36 -22.78 -8.00 -3.20
CA ALA A 36 -21.99 -7.08 -4.00
C ALA A 36 -21.08 -6.20 -3.13
N ALA A 37 -21.56 -5.73 -1.98
CA ALA A 37 -20.73 -5.01 -1.00
C ALA A 37 -19.57 -5.89 -0.51
N SER A 38 -19.85 -7.16 -0.17
CA SER A 38 -18.80 -8.12 0.22
C SER A 38 -17.79 -8.42 -0.90
N PHE A 39 -18.20 -8.30 -2.16
CA PHE A 39 -17.33 -8.49 -3.32
C PHE A 39 -16.46 -7.25 -3.61
N LEU A 40 -17.01 -6.05 -3.43
CA LEU A 40 -16.24 -4.81 -3.52
C LEU A 40 -15.25 -4.65 -2.34
N GLU A 41 -15.52 -5.30 -1.21
CA GLU A 41 -14.62 -5.37 -0.05
C GLU A 41 -13.58 -6.50 -0.14
N GLN A 42 -13.54 -7.32 -1.20
CA GLN A 42 -12.37 -8.16 -1.45
C GLN A 42 -11.23 -7.26 -1.91
N GLY A 43 -10.56 -6.68 -0.90
CA GLY A 43 -9.46 -5.76 -1.05
C GLY A 43 -8.37 -6.33 -1.96
N GLU A 44 -7.73 -5.43 -2.69
CA GLU A 44 -6.52 -5.71 -3.43
C GLU A 44 -5.56 -6.49 -2.53
N SER A 45 -5.15 -7.68 -2.95
CA SER A 45 -4.10 -8.39 -2.21
C SER A 45 -2.81 -7.58 -2.30
N ALA A 46 -2.23 -7.26 -1.14
CA ALA A 46 -0.99 -6.52 -1.09
C ALA A 46 0.11 -7.23 -1.90
N PRO A 47 0.96 -6.49 -2.62
CA PRO A 47 2.12 -7.09 -3.27
C PRO A 47 3.09 -7.65 -2.22
N ILE A 48 4.04 -8.46 -2.66
CA ILE A 48 5.12 -8.99 -1.82
C ILE A 48 6.42 -8.57 -2.50
N ALA A 49 7.26 -7.86 -1.76
CA ALA A 49 8.59 -7.44 -2.21
C ALA A 49 9.68 -8.29 -1.54
N THR A 50 10.71 -8.62 -2.31
CA THR A 50 11.93 -9.27 -1.82
C THR A 50 13.08 -8.31 -1.95
N PHE A 51 13.82 -8.14 -0.86
CA PHE A 51 14.95 -7.22 -0.80
C PHE A 51 16.28 -7.96 -0.66
N PHE A 52 17.32 -7.38 -1.23
CA PHE A 52 18.71 -7.71 -0.93
C PHE A 52 19.34 -6.52 -0.22
N VAL A 53 20.10 -6.79 0.85
CA VAL A 53 20.73 -5.74 1.66
C VAL A 53 22.24 -5.91 1.62
N SER A 54 22.95 -4.81 1.38
CA SER A 54 24.41 -4.72 1.47
C SER A 54 24.81 -3.38 2.07
N GLU A 55 25.87 -3.35 2.87
CA GLU A 55 26.44 -2.14 3.44
C GLU A 55 27.69 -1.71 2.67
N ASP A 56 27.86 -0.41 2.44
CA ASP A 56 29.07 0.16 1.86
C ASP A 56 30.12 0.54 2.93
N SER A 57 31.27 1.05 2.50
CA SER A 57 32.33 1.46 3.44
C SER A 57 32.03 2.74 4.22
N ALA A 58 30.99 3.48 3.86
CA ALA A 58 30.53 4.70 4.55
C ALA A 58 29.40 4.41 5.55
N GLY A 59 29.05 3.13 5.74
CA GLY A 59 27.98 2.72 6.65
C GLY A 59 26.58 3.00 6.09
N VAL A 60 26.43 3.09 4.77
CA VAL A 60 25.12 3.20 4.11
C VAL A 60 24.65 1.82 3.69
N TYR A 61 23.45 1.42 4.12
CA TYR A 61 22.83 0.18 3.71
C TYR A 61 22.06 0.40 2.41
N HIS A 62 22.46 -0.31 1.37
CA HIS A 62 21.75 -0.42 0.11
C HIS A 62 20.74 -1.56 0.18
N VAL A 63 19.46 -1.23 0.08
CA VAL A 63 18.34 -2.17 0.05
C VAL A 63 17.79 -2.19 -1.37
N GLU A 64 18.21 -3.18 -2.16
CA GLU A 64 17.79 -3.37 -3.54
C GLU A 64 16.51 -4.21 -3.61
N VAL A 65 15.55 -3.77 -4.41
CA VAL A 65 14.33 -4.53 -4.71
C VAL A 65 14.65 -5.57 -5.77
N ILE A 66 14.65 -6.84 -5.38
CA ILE A 66 14.97 -7.97 -6.28
C ILE A 66 13.75 -8.44 -7.04
N LYS A 67 12.58 -8.38 -6.41
CA LYS A 67 11.32 -8.85 -7.01
C LYS A 67 10.13 -8.28 -6.28
N VAL A 68 9.09 -7.95 -7.05
CA VAL A 68 7.76 -7.63 -6.53
C VAL A 68 6.73 -8.56 -7.18
N SER A 69 5.78 -9.10 -6.42
CA SER A 69 4.77 -10.03 -6.94
C SER A 69 3.74 -9.36 -7.87
N LYS A 70 3.48 -8.08 -7.66
CA LYS A 70 2.61 -7.21 -8.46
C LYS A 70 3.18 -5.80 -8.41
N GLN A 71 3.37 -5.16 -9.57
CA GLN A 71 3.86 -3.79 -9.64
C GLN A 71 2.70 -2.83 -9.36
N GLU A 72 2.84 -2.07 -8.27
CA GLU A 72 1.92 -0.99 -7.90
C GLU A 72 2.62 0.35 -8.00
N ASP A 73 1.82 1.41 -8.08
CA ASP A 73 2.31 2.78 -8.06
C ASP A 73 3.04 3.10 -6.75
N LEU A 74 4.15 3.84 -6.84
CA LEU A 74 4.94 4.27 -5.67
C LEU A 74 4.12 5.11 -4.69
N LEU A 75 3.08 5.79 -5.15
CA LEU A 75 2.17 6.59 -4.32
C LEU A 75 1.41 5.78 -3.26
N GLY A 76 1.33 4.45 -3.42
CA GLY A 76 0.64 3.56 -2.50
C GLY A 76 1.54 2.86 -1.49
N PHE A 77 2.79 3.33 -1.32
CA PHE A 77 3.74 2.74 -0.38
C PHE A 77 4.27 3.74 0.63
N SER A 78 4.18 3.32 1.89
CA SER A 78 4.87 3.94 3.02
C SER A 78 6.08 3.13 3.47
N PHE A 79 7.07 3.79 4.05
CA PHE A 79 8.24 3.16 4.66
C PHE A 79 8.31 3.45 6.16
N PHE A 80 8.92 2.52 6.90
CA PHE A 80 9.19 2.68 8.33
C PHE A 80 10.58 2.14 8.67
N LEU A 81 11.46 3.02 9.13
CA LEU A 81 12.74 2.64 9.71
C LEU A 81 12.52 2.20 11.17
N LYS A 82 12.73 0.91 11.43
CA LYS A 82 12.56 0.29 12.75
C LYS A 82 13.90 0.08 13.43
N ASP A 83 13.97 0.48 14.69
CA ASP A 83 15.13 0.21 15.53
C ASP A 83 15.25 -1.27 15.91
N GLY A 84 16.34 -1.63 16.61
CA GLY A 84 16.58 -3.00 17.08
C GLY A 84 15.52 -3.54 18.05
N THR A 85 14.65 -2.69 18.61
CA THR A 85 13.50 -3.09 19.44
C THR A 85 12.24 -3.34 18.61
N GLY A 86 12.24 -2.92 17.34
CA GLY A 86 11.07 -2.95 16.44
C GLY A 86 10.23 -1.68 16.48
N SER A 87 10.68 -0.62 17.16
CA SER A 87 9.97 0.66 17.21
C SER A 87 10.37 1.53 16.02
N THR A 88 9.42 2.31 15.48
CA THR A 88 9.75 3.27 14.42
C THR A 88 10.63 4.38 14.98
N TYR A 89 11.71 4.72 14.27
CA TYR A 89 12.54 5.88 14.58
C TYR A 89 11.79 7.18 14.32
N VAL A 90 11.76 8.08 15.31
CA VAL A 90 11.00 9.35 15.29
C VAL A 90 11.88 10.61 15.41
N GLY A 91 13.21 10.46 15.38
CA GLY A 91 14.15 11.58 15.53
C GLY A 91 14.38 12.42 14.27
N GLY A 92 13.72 12.06 13.16
CA GLY A 92 13.82 12.68 11.84
C GLY A 92 12.76 12.08 10.90
N ASN A 93 12.98 12.14 9.58
CA ASN A 93 12.09 11.53 8.57
C ASN A 93 12.28 10.00 8.47
N GLY A 94 12.24 9.31 9.61
CA GLY A 94 12.42 7.85 9.69
C GLY A 94 11.20 7.03 9.23
N PHE A 95 10.11 7.69 8.85
CA PHE A 95 8.94 7.07 8.27
C PHE A 95 8.19 8.07 7.40
N GLY A 96 7.38 7.58 6.47
CA GLY A 96 6.58 8.41 5.59
C GLY A 96 6.32 7.72 4.25
N GLU A 97 5.97 8.51 3.25
CA GLU A 97 5.68 8.05 1.89
C GLU A 97 6.96 7.75 1.10
N VAL A 98 6.91 6.77 0.20
CA VAL A 98 8.03 6.47 -0.73
C VAL A 98 8.03 7.49 -1.87
N ALA A 99 6.93 7.60 -2.62
CA ALA A 99 6.79 8.56 -3.70
C ALA A 99 6.76 10.01 -3.21
N MET A 100 7.26 10.92 -4.04
CA MET A 100 7.02 12.35 -3.86
C MET A 100 5.55 12.67 -4.10
N GLN A 101 4.87 13.17 -3.06
CA GLN A 101 3.44 13.46 -3.11
C GLN A 101 3.02 14.51 -2.06
N PHE A 102 1.85 15.10 -2.27
CA PHE A 102 1.21 15.92 -1.24
C PHE A 102 0.25 15.07 -0.41
N GLN A 103 0.43 15.08 0.90
CA GLN A 103 -0.53 14.45 1.81
C GLN A 103 -0.94 15.44 2.90
N GLY A 104 -2.25 15.69 3.02
CA GLY A 104 -2.77 16.71 3.94
C GLY A 104 -2.32 18.14 3.65
N GLY A 105 -1.78 18.41 2.46
CA GLY A 105 -1.19 19.71 2.09
C GLY A 105 0.29 19.87 2.45
N GLU A 106 0.93 18.81 2.98
CA GLU A 106 2.36 18.76 3.26
C GLU A 106 3.07 17.95 2.16
N GLU A 107 4.30 18.36 1.82
CA GLU A 107 5.16 17.65 0.88
C GLU A 107 5.75 16.42 1.57
N MET A 108 5.45 15.23 1.03
CA MET A 108 5.90 13.93 1.52
C MET A 108 6.71 13.21 0.43
N GLY A 109 7.39 12.13 0.80
CA GLY A 109 8.19 11.33 -0.12
C GLY A 109 9.68 11.33 0.18
N ILE A 110 10.36 10.31 -0.34
CA ILE A 110 11.82 10.12 -0.28
C ILE A 110 12.44 9.75 -1.64
N ASP A 111 11.65 9.74 -2.71
CA ASP A 111 12.10 9.49 -4.08
C ASP A 111 12.98 10.62 -4.63
N MET A 112 14.28 10.33 -4.77
CA MET A 112 15.30 11.24 -5.33
C MET A 112 15.25 11.32 -6.86
N THR A 113 14.57 10.37 -7.51
CA THR A 113 14.47 10.26 -8.98
C THR A 113 13.19 10.84 -9.55
N TYR A 114 12.45 11.61 -8.74
CA TYR A 114 11.21 12.26 -9.14
C TYR A 114 11.35 13.05 -10.45
N ASN A 115 10.38 12.89 -11.35
CA ASN A 115 10.44 13.39 -12.73
C ASN A 115 10.18 14.91 -12.86
N GLY A 116 9.78 15.59 -11.78
CA GLY A 116 9.69 17.05 -11.73
C GLY A 116 8.40 17.65 -12.26
N ASP A 117 7.26 16.96 -12.09
CA ASP A 117 5.95 17.47 -12.53
C ASP A 117 5.42 18.63 -11.66
N ASP A 118 5.96 18.79 -10.45
CA ASP A 118 5.61 19.86 -9.50
C ASP A 118 6.88 20.50 -8.89
N ASP A 119 6.93 21.82 -8.84
CA ASP A 119 8.11 22.59 -8.38
C ASP A 119 8.43 22.35 -6.89
N ALA A 120 7.40 22.23 -6.05
CA ALA A 120 7.57 22.01 -4.61
C ALA A 120 8.08 20.60 -4.33
N LEU A 121 7.48 19.59 -4.97
CA LEU A 121 7.96 18.20 -4.88
C LEU A 121 9.37 18.03 -5.46
N THR A 122 9.71 18.79 -6.52
CA THR A 122 11.08 18.85 -7.06
C THR A 122 12.05 19.41 -6.02
N SER A 123 11.68 20.49 -5.33
CA SER A 123 12.51 21.06 -4.27
C SER A 123 12.70 20.08 -3.11
N ARG A 124 11.66 19.34 -2.72
CA ARG A 124 11.76 18.31 -1.69
C ARG A 124 12.68 17.18 -2.13
N ALA A 125 12.54 16.67 -3.35
CA ALA A 125 13.42 15.64 -3.89
C ALA A 125 14.90 16.09 -3.90
N GLY A 126 15.17 17.35 -4.20
CA GLY A 126 16.49 17.95 -4.04
C GLY A 126 16.97 17.92 -2.59
N ASN A 127 16.13 18.34 -1.64
CA ASN A 127 16.47 18.31 -0.21
C ASN A 127 16.78 16.89 0.30
N VAL A 128 16.06 15.87 -0.18
CA VAL A 128 16.37 14.47 0.15
C VAL A 128 17.69 14.07 -0.50
N SER A 129 17.88 14.34 -1.79
CA SER A 129 19.08 13.96 -2.53
C SER A 129 20.37 14.57 -1.97
N ASP A 130 20.27 15.79 -1.44
CA ASP A 130 21.40 16.54 -0.88
C ASP A 130 21.66 16.22 0.61
N ASP A 131 20.79 15.47 1.28
CA ASP A 131 20.94 15.07 2.68
C ASP A 131 21.91 13.89 2.83
N ASP A 132 22.59 13.83 3.97
CA ASP A 132 23.56 12.78 4.32
C ASP A 132 22.97 11.71 5.27
N GLY A 133 21.64 11.66 5.40
CA GLY A 133 20.95 10.80 6.34
C GLY A 133 20.54 11.47 7.65
N SER A 134 21.01 12.71 7.89
CA SER A 134 20.80 13.41 9.15
C SER A 134 19.37 13.93 9.31
N GLN A 135 18.71 14.34 8.22
CA GLN A 135 17.29 14.70 8.22
C GLN A 135 16.42 13.62 7.57
N PHE A 136 16.95 12.94 6.54
CA PHE A 136 16.29 11.89 5.78
C PHE A 136 17.07 10.57 5.92
N PRO A 137 16.85 9.80 6.99
CA PRO A 137 17.54 8.53 7.23
C PRO A 137 17.40 7.49 6.11
N VAL A 138 16.36 7.61 5.28
CA VAL A 138 16.05 6.71 4.18
C VAL A 138 15.80 7.51 2.92
N HIS A 139 16.51 7.18 1.85
CA HIS A 139 16.27 7.72 0.51
C HIS A 139 15.79 6.60 -0.42
N PHE A 140 15.09 6.96 -1.49
CA PHE A 140 14.63 6.02 -2.51
C PHE A 140 15.06 6.47 -3.92
N SER A 141 15.32 5.50 -4.79
CA SER A 141 15.61 5.71 -6.21
C SER A 141 14.83 4.68 -7.03
N ASP A 142 13.97 5.19 -7.91
CA ASP A 142 13.32 4.46 -8.99
C ASP A 142 14.31 4.33 -10.15
N ASN A 143 14.72 3.09 -10.44
CA ASN A 143 15.81 2.82 -11.38
C ASN A 143 15.35 2.92 -12.85
N ASP A 144 14.12 2.56 -13.16
CA ASP A 144 13.57 2.62 -14.52
C ASP A 144 12.59 3.78 -14.75
N ARG A 145 12.30 4.55 -13.69
CA ARG A 145 11.49 5.77 -13.68
C ARG A 145 10.07 5.54 -14.16
N ASP A 146 9.54 4.34 -13.91
CA ASP A 146 8.18 3.96 -14.28
C ASP A 146 7.14 4.36 -13.21
N SER A 147 7.59 4.97 -12.10
CA SER A 147 6.79 5.38 -10.95
C SER A 147 6.12 4.21 -10.23
N LYS A 148 6.68 3.01 -10.34
CA LYS A 148 6.20 1.80 -9.67
C LYS A 148 7.29 1.19 -8.81
N LEU A 149 6.89 0.48 -7.77
CA LEU A 149 7.83 -0.35 -7.04
C LEU A 149 8.17 -1.58 -7.91
N SER A 150 9.37 -1.61 -8.44
CA SER A 150 9.82 -2.55 -9.45
C SER A 150 11.18 -3.16 -9.08
N SER A 151 11.70 -4.04 -9.94
CA SER A 151 12.98 -4.69 -9.69
C SER A 151 14.13 -3.76 -10.09
N GLY A 152 15.11 -3.62 -9.21
CA GLY A 152 16.26 -2.73 -9.41
C GLY A 152 16.11 -1.39 -8.71
N ASP A 153 14.93 -1.06 -8.21
CA ASP A 153 14.74 0.08 -7.31
C ASP A 153 15.57 -0.10 -6.04
N GLN A 154 15.93 1.02 -5.43
CA GLN A 154 16.84 1.00 -4.29
C GLN A 154 16.40 1.95 -3.20
N PHE A 155 16.43 1.48 -1.96
CA PHE A 155 16.46 2.32 -0.78
C PHE A 155 17.89 2.44 -0.25
N LEU A 156 18.30 3.64 0.11
CA LEU A 156 19.52 3.88 0.86
C LEU A 156 19.12 4.18 2.30
N VAL A 157 19.69 3.46 3.26
CA VAL A 157 19.47 3.69 4.69
C VAL A 157 20.78 4.12 5.32
N TYR A 158 20.82 5.32 5.87
CA TYR A 158 22.07 5.90 6.39
C TYR A 158 22.35 5.43 7.82
N GLY A 159 23.48 4.73 7.97
CA GLY A 159 24.01 4.28 9.26
C GLY A 159 24.74 5.39 10.03
N PRO A 160 25.48 5.04 11.10
CA PRO A 160 25.86 5.98 12.16
C PRO A 160 26.77 7.15 11.74
N GLU A 161 27.41 7.07 10.57
CA GLU A 161 28.30 8.14 10.09
C GLU A 161 27.53 9.38 9.60
N GLY A 162 26.33 9.20 9.06
CA GLY A 162 25.47 10.29 8.55
C GLY A 162 24.02 10.25 9.06
N GLY A 163 23.53 9.06 9.40
CA GLY A 163 22.16 8.83 9.85
C GLY A 163 22.07 8.02 11.16
N PRO A 164 20.84 7.66 11.56
CA PRO A 164 20.58 7.03 12.85
C PRO A 164 20.65 5.49 12.82
N ALA A 165 20.68 4.86 11.64
CA ALA A 165 20.51 3.42 11.51
C ALA A 165 21.70 2.66 12.09
N GLN A 166 21.45 1.45 12.59
CA GLN A 166 22.47 0.57 13.15
C GLN A 166 22.19 -0.87 12.73
N ASP A 167 23.20 -1.73 12.83
CA ASP A 167 23.03 -3.17 12.63
C ASP A 167 21.86 -3.73 13.43
N GLY A 168 21.07 -4.57 12.79
CA GLY A 168 19.88 -5.20 13.37
C GLY A 168 18.61 -4.37 13.28
N TRP A 169 18.68 -3.11 12.84
CA TRP A 169 17.51 -2.31 12.45
C TRP A 169 16.85 -2.91 11.20
N LYS A 170 15.67 -2.41 10.86
CA LYS A 170 14.92 -2.87 9.69
C LYS A 170 14.29 -1.71 8.93
N LEU A 171 14.17 -1.86 7.62
CA LEU A 171 13.30 -1.04 6.78
C LEU A 171 12.07 -1.87 6.42
N ASP A 172 10.90 -1.46 6.92
CA ASP A 172 9.62 -2.04 6.54
C ASP A 172 8.98 -1.21 5.44
N ILE A 173 8.48 -1.86 4.39
CA ILE A 173 7.68 -1.24 3.33
C ILE A 173 6.23 -1.71 3.47
N GLN A 174 5.30 -0.78 3.59
CA GLN A 174 3.87 -1.01 3.77
C GLN A 174 3.11 -0.64 2.50
N PHE A 175 2.09 -1.43 2.15
CA PHE A 175 1.14 -1.08 1.10
C PHE A 175 -0.10 -0.41 1.70
N ASP A 176 -0.30 0.87 1.42
CA ASP A 176 -1.23 1.74 2.14
C ASP A 176 -2.69 1.31 2.01
N ALA A 177 -3.07 0.78 0.85
CA ALA A 177 -4.44 0.33 0.59
C ALA A 177 -4.90 -0.79 1.53
N THR A 178 -3.95 -1.56 2.08
CA THR A 178 -4.22 -2.71 2.98
C THR A 178 -3.66 -2.51 4.38
N GLY A 179 -2.62 -1.70 4.53
CA GLY A 179 -1.82 -1.59 5.75
C GLY A 179 -0.84 -2.75 5.96
N ASP A 180 -0.73 -3.70 5.02
CA ASP A 180 0.16 -4.85 5.13
C ASP A 180 1.62 -4.46 4.87
N ILE A 181 2.54 -5.04 5.64
CA ILE A 181 3.98 -4.96 5.35
C ILE A 181 4.30 -5.92 4.22
N ILE A 182 4.66 -5.38 3.05
CA ILE A 182 4.94 -6.15 1.85
C ILE A 182 6.35 -6.74 1.83
N GLY A 183 7.23 -6.21 2.67
CA GLY A 183 8.55 -6.76 2.93
C GLY A 183 9.29 -5.98 4.02
N SER A 184 10.24 -6.67 4.65
CA SER A 184 11.11 -6.12 5.69
C SER A 184 12.56 -6.42 5.35
N ALA A 185 13.37 -5.39 5.13
CA ALA A 185 14.81 -5.51 4.93
C ALA A 185 15.53 -5.36 6.27
N LYS A 186 16.27 -6.40 6.70
CA LYS A 186 17.09 -6.34 7.91
C LYS A 186 18.48 -5.79 7.56
N LEU A 187 18.90 -4.75 8.27
CA LEU A 187 20.21 -4.13 8.13
C LEU A 187 21.23 -4.97 8.91
N LEU A 188 22.31 -5.38 8.26
CA LEU A 188 23.28 -6.36 8.74
C LEU A 188 24.69 -6.04 8.28
#